data_AF-A0A5B7IJL8-F1
#
_entry.id   AF-A0A5B7IJL8-F1
#
_cell.length_a   1.000
_cell.length_b   1.000
_cell.length_c   1.000
_cell.angle_alpha   90.00
_cell.angle_beta   90.00
_cell.angle_gamma   90.00
#
_symmetry.space_group_name_H-M   'P 1'
#
loop_
_entity.id
_entity.type
_entity.pdbx_description
1 polymer ?
#
loop_
_entity_poly.entity_id
_entity_poly.type
_entity_poly.pdbx_seq_one_letter_code
_entity_poly.pdbx_strand_id
1 'polypeptide(L)' 'MRSPLATIRLDSPVNRLAVSPTNVIAIPHDNRHVRLYDLAGSRLARLPRSNRQVRHSLQVASTLHP' A
#
# COMPACT_ATOMS: atom_id res chain seq x y z
N MET A 1 -9.54 22.13 2.24
CA MET A 1 -9.43 20.66 2.31
C MET A 1 -10.10 20.07 1.08
N ARG A 2 -9.53 19.06 0.42
CA ARG A 2 -10.16 18.39 -0.72
C ARG A 2 -11.01 17.21 -0.22
N SER A 3 -12.05 16.83 -0.95
CA SER A 3 -12.81 15.60 -0.66
C SER A 3 -11.95 14.36 -0.91
N PRO A 4 -12.15 13.25 -0.17
CA PRO A 4 -11.44 12.01 -0.43
C PRO A 4 -11.82 11.47 -1.82
N LEU A 5 -10.83 10.95 -2.55
CA LEU A 5 -11.04 10.37 -3.88
C LEU A 5 -11.62 8.95 -3.81
N ALA A 6 -11.24 8.20 -2.78
CA ALA A 6 -11.73 6.85 -2.50
C ALA A 6 -11.64 6.54 -1.01
N THR A 7 -12.45 5.58 -0.54
CA THR A 7 -12.36 5.02 0.82
C THR A 7 -12.19 3.51 0.71
N ILE A 8 -11.07 2.98 1.20
CA ILE A 8 -10.77 1.54 1.20
C ILE A 8 -10.99 1.01 2.61
N ARG A 9 -11.91 0.05 2.77
CA ARG A 9 -12.14 -0.67 4.04
C ARG A 9 -11.31 -1.94 4.08
N LEU A 10 -10.67 -2.17 5.23
CA LEU A 10 -9.71 -3.25 5.44
C LEU A 10 -10.14 -4.10 6.64
N ASP A 11 -9.91 -5.40 6.57
CA ASP A 11 -10.27 -6.40 7.59
C ASP A 11 -9.14 -6.68 8.60
N SER A 12 -7.97 -6.05 8.44
CA SER A 12 -6.93 -6.10 9.45
C SER A 12 -6.26 -4.74 9.61
N PRO A 13 -5.59 -4.49 10.75
CA PRO A 13 -4.82 -3.28 10.95
C PRO A 13 -3.71 -3.12 9.91
N VAL A 14 -3.35 -1.86 9.68
CA VAL A 14 -2.31 -1.43 8.74
C VAL A 14 -1.53 -0.31 9.39
N ASN A 15 -0.20 -0.49 9.46
CA ASN A 15 0.71 0.51 10.03
C ASN A 15 1.64 1.14 8.98
N ARG A 16 1.65 0.59 7.76
CA ARG A 16 2.50 1.06 6.65
C ARG A 16 1.73 0.91 5.36
N LEU A 17 1.98 1.80 4.41
CA LEU A 17 1.50 1.70 3.02
C LEU A 17 2.56 2.30 2.11
N ALA A 18 2.55 1.91 0.84
CA ALA A 18 3.43 2.47 -0.18
C ALA A 18 2.61 2.79 -1.44
N VAL A 19 3.02 3.83 -2.16
CA VAL A 19 2.38 4.25 -3.42
C VAL A 19 3.45 4.22 -4.51
N SER A 20 3.16 3.55 -5.62
CA SER A 20 4.05 3.53 -6.77
C SER A 20 3.85 4.79 -7.63
N PRO A 21 4.87 5.20 -8.41
CA PRO A 21 4.71 6.22 -9.46
C PRO A 21 3.69 5.84 -10.54
N THR A 22 3.32 4.57 -10.62
CA THR A 22 2.34 4.00 -11.56
C THR A 22 0.93 3.89 -10.95
N ASN A 23 0.61 4.67 -9.91
CA ASN A 23 -0.72 4.77 -9.31
C ASN A 23 -1.23 3.47 -8.66
N VAL A 24 -0.32 2.65 -8.13
CA VAL A 24 -0.66 1.45 -7.35
C VAL A 24 -0.38 1.71 -5.88
N ILE A 25 -1.35 1.41 -5.03
CA ILE A 25 -1.25 1.46 -3.57
C ILE A 25 -0.99 0.03 -3.07
N ALA A 26 0.14 -0.17 -2.39
CA ALA A 26 0.44 -1.39 -1.68
C ALA A 26 0.11 -1.23 -0.19
N ILE A 27 -0.74 -2.13 0.31
CA ILE A 27 -1.22 -2.14 1.70
C ILE A 27 -0.78 -3.45 2.38
N PRO A 28 0.31 -3.43 3.16
CA PRO A 28 0.69 -4.48 4.09
C PRO A 28 -0.30 -4.64 5.25
N HIS A 29 -0.80 -5.85 5.43
CA HIS A 29 -1.66 -6.26 6.53
C HIS A 29 -0.87 -7.06 7.58
N ASP A 30 -1.29 -6.97 8.85
CA ASP A 30 -0.69 -7.74 9.96
C ASP A 30 -0.79 -9.26 9.78
N ASN A 31 -1.79 -9.74 9.02
CA ASN A 31 -1.91 -11.14 8.62
C ASN A 31 -0.83 -11.59 7.60
N ARG A 32 0.18 -10.74 7.35
CA ARG A 32 1.34 -10.97 6.48
C ARG A 32 0.97 -11.07 4.99
N HIS A 33 -0.16 -10.49 4.60
CA HIS A 33 -0.52 -10.30 3.20
C HIS A 33 -0.28 -8.86 2.77
N VAL A 34 0.07 -8.66 1.50
CA VAL A 34 0.10 -7.32 0.88
C VAL A 34 -0.99 -7.30 -0.18
N ARG A 35 -1.88 -6.32 -0.08
CA ARG A 35 -2.94 -6.08 -1.07
C ARG A 35 -2.57 -4.89 -1.94
N LEU A 36 -2.82 -5.02 -3.24
CA LEU A 36 -2.60 -3.95 -4.22
C LEU A 36 -3.95 -3.34 -4.59
N TYR A 37 -4.00 -2.02 -4.64
CA TYR A 37 -5.16 -1.24 -5.05
C TYR A 37 -4.76 -0.20 -6.09
N ASP A 38 -5.70 0.22 -6.93
CA ASP A 38 -5.56 1.46 -7.70
C ASP A 38 -5.94 2.68 -6.85
N LEU A 39 -5.79 3.88 -7.42
CA LEU A 39 -6.16 5.13 -6.75
C LEU A 39 -7.68 5.29 -6.53
N ALA A 40 -8.51 4.59 -7.31
CA ALA A 40 -9.96 4.59 -7.13
C ALA A 40 -10.41 3.65 -5.99
N GLY A 41 -9.48 2.88 -5.41
CA GLY A 41 -9.73 1.94 -4.33
C GLY A 41 -10.17 0.55 -4.80
N SER A 42 -10.05 0.25 -6.09
CA SER A 42 -10.29 -1.10 -6.62
C SER A 42 -9.12 -2.02 -6.29
N ARG A 43 -9.41 -3.26 -5.87
CA ARG A 43 -8.39 -4.25 -5.51
C ARG A 43 -7.85 -4.92 -6.76
N LEU A 44 -6.56 -4.70 -7.04
CA LEU A 44 -5.89 -5.26 -8.22
C LEU A 44 -5.44 -6.70 -7.98
N ALA A 45 -4.75 -6.95 -6.87
CA ALA A 45 -4.17 -8.26 -6.58
C ALA A 45 -3.76 -8.42 -5.11
N ARG A 46 -3.28 -9.63 -4.78
CA ARG A 46 -2.60 -9.96 -3.52
C ARG A 46 -1.23 -10.53 -3.83
N LEU A 47 -0.18 -10.00 -3.22
CA LEU A 47 1.15 -10.60 -3.38
C LEU A 47 1.28 -11.91 -2.59
N PRO A 48 1.95 -12.94 -3.16
CA PRO A 48 2.28 -14.15 -2.45
C PRO A 48 3.31 -13.88 -1.33
N ARG A 49 3.27 -14.71 -0.29
CA ARG A 49 4.15 -14.61 0.89
C ARG A 49 5.61 -14.91 0.51
N SER A 50 6.39 -13.90 0.13
CA SER A 50 7.85 -14.03 0.06
C SER A 50 8.47 -13.42 1.31
N ASN A 51 8.94 -14.29 2.21
CA ASN A 51 9.55 -13.91 3.50
C ASN A 51 10.83 -13.06 3.37
N ARG A 52 11.42 -12.95 2.18
CA ARG A 52 12.78 -12.41 1.99
C ARG A 52 12.85 -10.97 1.49
N GLN A 53 11.79 -10.42 0.88
CA GLN A 53 11.85 -9.12 0.19
C GLN A 53 10.94 -8.03 0.77
N VAL A 54 9.83 -8.38 1.43
CA VAL A 54 8.87 -7.38 1.95
C VAL A 54 9.45 -6.54 3.11
N ARG A 55 10.52 -7.02 3.78
CA ARG A 55 11.18 -6.28 4.87
C ARG A 55 12.14 -5.18 4.39
N HIS A 56 12.60 -5.22 3.14
CA HIS A 56 13.63 -4.28 2.64
C HIS A 56 13.10 -3.17 1.71
N SER A 57 11.89 -3.28 1.16
CA SER A 57 11.43 -2.39 0.07
C SER A 57 10.20 -1.52 0.36
N LEU A 58 9.67 -1.51 1.59
CA LEU A 58 8.67 -0.51 1.99
C LEU A 58 9.37 0.65 2.71
N GLN A 59 10.35 1.27 2.04
CA GLN A 59 10.92 2.53 2.49
C GLN A 59 9.95 3.64 2.09
N VAL A 60 9.46 4.38 3.08
CA VAL A 60 8.73 5.63 2.87
C VAL A 60 9.76 6.63 2.35
N ALA A 61 9.79 6.86 1.04
CA ALA A 61 10.51 7.99 0.47
C ALA A 61 9.67 9.25 0.68
N SER A 62 9.86 9.93 1.81
CA SER A 62 9.60 11.37 1.85
C SER A 62 10.79 12.06 1.19
N THR A 63 10.78 12.15 -0.14
CA THR A 63 11.64 13.11 -0.85
C THR A 63 11.15 14.51 -0.49
N LEU A 64 11.73 15.08 0.56
CA LEU A 64 11.83 16.52 0.77
C LEU A 64 12.64 17.08 -0.40
N HIS A 65 11.97 17.80 -1.29
CA HIS A 65 12.66 18.65 -2.25
C HIS A 65 12.99 19.98 -1.55
N PRO A 66 14.22 20.54 -1.72
CA PRO A 66 14.56 21.87 -1.21
C PRO A 66 13.71 22.97 -1.87
#